data_AF-A0A4S5DHT8-F1
#
_entry.id   AF-A0A4S5DHT8-F1
#
_cell.length_a   1.000
_cell.length_b   1.000
_cell.length_c   1.000
_cell.angle_alpha   90.00
_cell.angle_beta   90.00
_cell.angle_gamma   90.00
#
_symmetry.space_group_name_H-M   'P 1'
#
loop_
_entity.id
_entity.type
_entity.pdbx_description
1 polymer ?
#
loop_
_entity_poly.entity_id
_entity_poly.type
_entity_poly.pdbx_seq_one_letter_code
_entity_poly.pdbx_strand_id
1 'polypeptide(L)'
;MIHQADNVIELPHALGANQFLAALDGISRAELAPHLMLSNLKTGQVLCDAGENLEAVYFPVTAGISLQYTTGSKTTLGVTEIGREGIVCDDVIGSTTQRRVVVYHGGFAYRLYARRFADACDASPAIRRQVFVRMQLVLAQASQVMFCSRHHVMRHQVSRWLLIAYERSRSIEIPVTHGMLGQMLGVRRETITDTARQLHELGVIHQHRGAIVLTDLARLAGQGCDCHRVIRDETCRILAIDAGTEAGAGLSRRVRTT
;
A
#
# COMPACT_ATOMS: atom_id res chain seq x y z
N MET A 1 5.79 10.56 -42.52
CA MET A 1 4.82 10.50 -41.40
C MET A 1 5.27 9.37 -40.49
N ILE A 2 5.95 9.72 -39.41
CA ILE A 2 6.49 8.79 -38.43
C ILE A 2 5.42 8.67 -37.35
N HIS A 3 4.73 7.53 -37.28
CA HIS A 3 3.90 7.21 -36.13
C HIS A 3 4.83 6.86 -34.97
N GLN A 4 4.81 7.71 -33.94
CA GLN A 4 5.56 7.54 -32.70
C GLN A 4 5.13 6.26 -32.00
N ALA A 5 6.16 5.52 -31.59
CA ALA A 5 6.12 4.25 -30.89
C ALA A 5 5.28 4.29 -29.60
N ASP A 6 4.50 3.24 -29.41
CA ASP A 6 3.80 2.93 -28.18
C ASP A 6 4.78 2.85 -27.02
N ASN A 7 4.50 3.63 -25.98
CA ASN A 7 5.24 3.72 -24.72
C ASN A 7 5.02 2.45 -23.88
N VAL A 8 5.37 1.28 -24.41
CA VAL A 8 5.24 -0.01 -23.74
C VAL A 8 6.46 -0.20 -22.85
N ILE A 9 6.29 0.03 -21.55
CA ILE A 9 7.18 -0.56 -20.55
C ILE A 9 6.76 -2.03 -20.44
N GLU A 10 7.39 -2.90 -21.24
CA GLU A 10 7.33 -4.33 -20.96
C GLU A 10 8.04 -4.56 -19.62
N LEU A 11 7.32 -5.12 -18.63
CA LEU A 11 7.93 -5.67 -17.43
C LEU A 11 8.12 -7.18 -17.65
N PRO A 12 9.29 -7.66 -18.07
CA PRO A 12 9.53 -9.09 -18.24
C PRO A 12 9.46 -9.72 -16.85
N HIS A 13 8.71 -10.82 -16.71
CA HIS A 13 8.36 -11.53 -15.44
C HIS A 13 7.16 -10.97 -14.64
N ALA A 14 6.49 -9.95 -15.20
CA ALA A 14 5.16 -9.37 -14.92
C ALA A 14 4.59 -9.45 -13.49
N LEU A 15 4.13 -10.61 -13.00
CA LEU A 15 3.33 -10.68 -11.77
C LEU A 15 4.16 -10.68 -10.47
N GLY A 16 5.45 -10.98 -10.53
CA GLY A 16 6.32 -11.02 -9.34
C GLY A 16 6.58 -9.66 -8.68
N ALA A 17 6.20 -8.57 -9.34
CA ALA A 17 6.42 -7.22 -8.86
C ALA A 17 5.53 -6.86 -7.66
N ASN A 18 4.32 -7.43 -7.59
CA ASN A 18 3.44 -7.41 -6.43
C ASN A 18 3.58 -8.71 -5.63
N GLN A 19 3.77 -8.62 -4.32
CA GLN A 19 4.09 -9.76 -3.46
C GLN A 19 2.89 -10.68 -3.22
N PHE A 20 1.65 -10.19 -3.31
CA PHE A 20 0.46 -11.07 -3.28
C PHE A 20 0.48 -12.02 -4.46
N LEU A 21 0.63 -11.49 -5.67
CA LEU A 21 0.64 -12.30 -6.89
C LEU A 21 1.88 -13.22 -6.96
N ALA A 22 3.01 -12.76 -6.43
CA ALA A 22 4.25 -13.54 -6.33
C ALA A 22 4.15 -14.71 -5.33
N ALA A 23 3.30 -14.59 -4.30
CA ALA A 23 3.10 -15.63 -3.29
C ALA A 23 2.12 -16.73 -3.74
N LEU A 24 1.35 -16.51 -4.81
CA LEU A 24 0.45 -17.53 -5.33
C LEU A 24 1.22 -18.68 -5.99
N ASP A 25 0.71 -19.90 -5.79
CA ASP A 25 1.14 -21.07 -6.55
C ASP A 25 0.89 -20.91 -8.07
N GLY A 26 1.51 -21.77 -8.88
CA GLY A 26 1.41 -21.67 -10.33
C GLY A 26 -0.02 -21.78 -10.87
N ILE A 27 -0.87 -22.57 -10.21
CA ILE A 27 -2.26 -22.80 -10.63
C ILE A 27 -3.10 -21.55 -10.36
N SER A 28 -3.08 -21.05 -9.13
CA SER A 28 -3.80 -19.85 -8.70
C SER A 28 -3.33 -18.61 -9.44
N ARG A 29 -2.04 -18.52 -9.75
CA ARG A 29 -1.50 -17.43 -10.56
C ARG A 29 -1.98 -17.51 -12.01
N ALA A 30 -1.98 -18.70 -12.61
CA ALA A 30 -2.45 -18.92 -13.97
C ALA A 30 -3.95 -18.62 -14.13
N GLU A 31 -4.74 -18.79 -13.07
CA GLU A 31 -6.16 -18.42 -13.05
C GLU A 31 -6.36 -16.90 -13.12
N LEU A 32 -5.57 -16.12 -12.38
CA LEU A 32 -5.71 -14.66 -12.36
C LEU A 32 -5.05 -13.98 -13.57
N ALA A 33 -3.92 -14.51 -14.04
CA ALA A 33 -3.05 -13.87 -15.02
C ALA A 33 -3.75 -13.37 -16.30
N PRO A 34 -4.64 -14.14 -16.96
CA PRO A 34 -5.32 -13.73 -18.19
C PRO A 34 -6.26 -12.53 -18.02
N HIS A 35 -6.63 -12.21 -16.77
CA HIS A 35 -7.61 -11.18 -16.45
C HIS A 35 -6.99 -9.91 -15.86
N LEU A 36 -5.67 -9.92 -15.59
CA LEU A 36 -4.96 -8.79 -15.01
C LEU A 36 -4.64 -7.74 -16.08
N MET A 37 -4.98 -6.49 -15.78
CA MET A 37 -4.65 -5.33 -16.61
C MET A 37 -3.65 -4.44 -15.88
N LEU A 38 -2.52 -4.11 -16.51
CA LEU A 38 -1.61 -3.11 -15.96
C LEU A 38 -2.22 -1.71 -16.13
N SER A 39 -2.33 -0.96 -15.04
CA SER A 39 -2.92 0.38 -15.01
C SER A 39 -1.93 1.38 -14.42
N ASN A 40 -1.79 2.53 -15.06
CA ASN A 40 -1.06 3.68 -14.51
C ASN A 40 -2.01 4.53 -13.67
N LEU A 41 -1.76 4.58 -12.37
CA LEU A 41 -2.52 5.31 -11.37
C LEU A 41 -1.88 6.67 -11.09
N LYS A 42 -2.69 7.72 -11.01
CA LYS A 42 -2.20 9.09 -10.77
C LYS A 42 -2.29 9.47 -9.29
N THR A 43 -1.30 10.20 -8.78
CA THR A 43 -1.39 10.77 -7.42
C THR A 43 -2.67 11.61 -7.28
N GLY A 44 -3.41 11.39 -6.19
CA GLY A 44 -4.70 12.03 -5.91
C GLY A 44 -5.91 11.38 -6.59
N GLN A 45 -5.71 10.37 -7.45
CA GLN A 45 -6.81 9.63 -8.07
C GLN A 45 -7.62 8.90 -7.00
N VAL A 46 -8.94 9.12 -7.02
CA VAL A 46 -9.90 8.40 -6.19
C VAL A 46 -10.34 7.16 -6.96
N LEU A 47 -10.08 5.98 -6.39
CA LEU A 47 -10.47 4.69 -6.99
C LEU A 47 -11.86 4.25 -6.56
N CYS A 48 -12.33 4.75 -5.42
CA CYS A 48 -13.65 4.53 -4.85
C CYS A 48 -13.86 5.59 -3.78
N ASP A 49 -15.00 6.29 -3.80
CA ASP A 49 -15.39 7.23 -2.75
C ASP A 49 -16.29 6.59 -1.68
N ALA A 50 -16.52 7.31 -0.59
CA ALA A 50 -17.31 6.80 0.53
C ALA A 50 -18.75 6.50 0.11
N GLY A 51 -19.19 5.25 0.31
CA GLY A 51 -20.52 4.78 -0.07
C GLY A 51 -20.61 4.22 -1.49
N GLU A 52 -19.51 4.26 -2.26
CA GLU A 52 -19.38 3.57 -3.54
C GLU A 52 -18.83 2.16 -3.34
N ASN A 53 -19.04 1.31 -4.35
CA ASN A 53 -18.43 -0.01 -4.41
C ASN A 53 -17.13 0.05 -5.20
N LEU A 54 -16.08 -0.61 -4.70
CA LEU A 54 -14.83 -0.72 -5.42
C LEU A 54 -14.98 -1.72 -6.59
N GLU A 55 -15.11 -1.21 -7.81
CA GLU A 55 -15.39 -2.05 -9.00
C GLU A 55 -14.25 -3.02 -9.39
N ALA A 56 -13.05 -2.80 -8.86
CA ALA A 56 -11.86 -3.53 -9.20
C ALA A 56 -10.91 -3.72 -8.04
N VAL A 57 -10.23 -4.85 -8.05
CA VAL A 57 -9.14 -5.18 -7.16
C VAL A 57 -7.84 -4.64 -7.72
N TYR A 58 -7.06 -4.00 -6.86
CA TYR A 58 -5.77 -3.39 -7.23
C TYR A 58 -4.62 -4.11 -6.53
N PHE A 59 -3.58 -4.43 -7.30
CA PHE A 59 -2.33 -5.02 -6.84
C PHE A 59 -1.21 -4.02 -7.14
N PRO A 60 -0.85 -3.13 -6.19
CA PRO A 60 0.15 -2.11 -6.45
C PRO A 60 1.50 -2.72 -6.82
N VAL A 61 2.22 -2.07 -7.73
CA VAL A 61 3.57 -2.45 -8.14
C VAL A 61 4.57 -1.36 -7.75
N THR A 62 4.35 -0.16 -8.28
CA THR A 62 5.08 1.06 -7.85
C THR A 62 4.15 2.09 -7.22
N ALA A 63 2.83 1.98 -7.43
CA ALA A 63 1.86 2.87 -6.80
C ALA A 63 1.76 2.64 -5.27
N GLY A 64 1.35 3.69 -4.57
CA GLY A 64 0.91 3.64 -3.18
C GLY A 64 -0.55 4.04 -3.07
N ILE A 65 -1.36 3.20 -2.43
CA ILE A 65 -2.81 3.42 -2.25
C ILE A 65 -3.11 3.55 -0.76
N SER A 66 -3.98 4.49 -0.37
CA SER A 66 -4.39 4.70 1.01
C SER A 66 -5.87 4.38 1.18
N LEU A 67 -6.18 3.75 2.31
CA LEU A 67 -7.55 3.59 2.79
C LEU A 67 -7.84 4.70 3.79
N GLN A 68 -8.82 5.53 3.45
CA GLN A 68 -9.16 6.74 4.18
C GLN A 68 -10.59 6.70 4.68
N TYR A 69 -10.82 7.35 5.82
CA TYR A 69 -12.14 7.50 6.42
C TYR A 69 -12.44 8.97 6.59
N THR A 70 -13.66 9.36 6.23
CA THR A 70 -14.12 10.74 6.31
C THR A 70 -15.33 10.80 7.24
N THR A 71 -15.34 11.78 8.14
CA THR A 71 -16.52 12.08 8.97
C THR A 71 -17.27 13.28 8.40
N GLY A 72 -18.54 13.48 8.79
CA GLY A 72 -19.38 14.60 8.31
C GLY A 72 -18.79 16.00 8.48
N SER A 73 -17.72 16.14 9.27
CA SER A 73 -16.93 17.37 9.44
C SER A 73 -15.91 17.65 8.31
N LYS A 74 -15.85 16.82 7.25
CA LYS A 74 -14.80 16.80 6.20
C LYS A 74 -13.39 16.48 6.72
N THR A 75 -13.27 16.02 7.96
CA THR A 75 -12.00 15.48 8.47
C THR A 75 -11.78 14.11 7.83
N THR A 76 -10.66 13.97 7.13
CA THR A 76 -10.21 12.72 6.50
C THR A 76 -9.00 12.21 7.25
N LEU A 77 -8.97 10.90 7.52
CA LEU A 77 -7.82 10.21 8.10
C LEU A 77 -7.45 9.02 7.23
N GLY A 78 -6.19 8.94 6.81
CA GLY A 78 -5.58 7.73 6.30
C GLY A 78 -5.36 6.73 7.43
N VAL A 79 -5.95 5.54 7.33
CA VAL A 79 -5.83 4.50 8.35
C VAL A 79 -4.75 3.50 7.97
N THR A 80 -4.65 3.19 6.67
CA THR A 80 -3.67 2.24 6.15
C THR A 80 -3.13 2.73 4.83
N GLU A 81 -1.88 2.38 4.53
CA GLU A 81 -1.27 2.61 3.23
C GLU A 81 -0.77 1.27 2.68
N ILE A 82 -1.11 0.99 1.44
CA ILE A 82 -0.94 -0.30 0.78
C ILE A 82 0.01 -0.09 -0.41
N GLY A 83 1.16 -0.76 -0.37
CA GLY A 83 2.13 -0.79 -1.47
C GLY A 83 2.18 -2.16 -2.15
N ARG A 84 3.34 -2.48 -2.73
CA ARG A 84 3.57 -3.73 -3.48
C ARG A 84 3.46 -5.00 -2.65
N GLU A 85 3.48 -4.91 -1.34
CA GLU A 85 3.25 -6.01 -0.40
C GLU A 85 1.78 -6.48 -0.37
N GLY A 86 0.86 -5.60 -0.75
CA GLY A 86 -0.56 -5.75 -0.46
C GLY A 86 -1.46 -5.83 -1.68
N ILE A 87 -2.75 -5.73 -1.38
CA ILE A 87 -3.89 -5.78 -2.30
C ILE A 87 -4.97 -4.85 -1.76
N VAL A 88 -5.73 -4.22 -2.67
CA VAL A 88 -6.93 -3.46 -2.32
C VAL A 88 -8.14 -4.18 -2.89
N CYS A 89 -8.97 -4.75 -2.02
CA CYS A 89 -10.20 -5.47 -2.37
C CYS A 89 -11.26 -5.29 -1.27
N ASP A 90 -12.53 -5.18 -1.65
CA ASP A 90 -13.67 -5.19 -0.71
C ASP A 90 -14.53 -6.44 -0.82
N ASP A 91 -14.71 -6.97 -2.03
CA ASP A 91 -15.74 -7.97 -2.33
C ASP A 91 -15.51 -9.28 -1.60
N VAL A 92 -14.24 -9.69 -1.46
CA VAL A 92 -13.86 -10.97 -0.85
C VAL A 92 -14.09 -10.97 0.67
N ILE A 93 -14.04 -9.80 1.31
CA ILE A 93 -14.25 -9.66 2.74
C ILE A 93 -15.70 -9.29 3.09
N GLY A 94 -16.57 -9.10 2.08
CA GLY A 94 -17.96 -8.69 2.27
C GLY A 94 -18.11 -7.35 2.99
N SER A 95 -17.13 -6.46 2.86
CA SER A 95 -17.11 -5.20 3.60
C SER A 95 -18.15 -4.22 3.07
N THR A 96 -19.03 -3.75 3.95
CA THR A 96 -19.96 -2.62 3.70
C THR A 96 -19.40 -1.29 4.23
N THR A 97 -18.10 -1.28 4.54
CA THR A 97 -17.45 -0.16 5.22
C THR A 97 -17.40 1.06 4.31
N GLN A 98 -17.90 2.21 4.79
CA GLN A 98 -17.76 3.49 4.10
C GLN A 98 -16.31 3.99 4.22
N ARG A 99 -15.54 3.74 3.18
CA ARG A 99 -14.14 4.16 3.06
C ARG A 99 -13.90 4.86 1.72
N ARG A 100 -12.84 5.64 1.67
CA ARG A 100 -12.30 6.23 0.45
C ARG A 100 -10.99 5.55 0.09
N VAL A 101 -10.78 5.33 -1.20
CA VAL A 101 -9.58 4.67 -1.73
C VAL A 101 -8.87 5.65 -2.63
N VAL A 102 -7.69 6.12 -2.19
CA VAL A 102 -6.99 7.20 -2.89
C VAL A 102 -5.55 6.79 -3.16
N VAL A 103 -5.10 7.03 -4.38
CA VAL A 103 -3.70 6.85 -4.79
C VAL A 103 -2.90 8.00 -4.20
N TYR A 104 -2.04 7.70 -3.23
CA TYR A 104 -1.18 8.73 -2.60
C TYR A 104 0.20 8.84 -3.25
N HIS A 105 0.61 7.82 -3.99
CA HIS A 105 1.82 7.82 -4.79
C HIS A 105 1.48 7.21 -6.14
N GLY A 106 1.53 8.02 -7.21
CA GLY A 106 1.26 7.56 -8.56
C GLY A 106 2.27 6.50 -9.02
N GLY A 107 1.85 5.65 -9.94
CA GLY A 107 2.65 4.54 -10.42
C GLY A 107 1.79 3.43 -11.00
N PHE A 108 2.36 2.25 -11.15
CA PHE A 108 1.69 1.11 -11.75
C PHE A 108 1.04 0.20 -10.70
N ALA A 109 -0.10 -0.37 -11.07
CA ALA A 109 -0.76 -1.46 -10.36
C ALA A 109 -1.39 -2.41 -11.38
N TYR A 110 -1.46 -3.71 -11.07
CA TYR A 110 -2.39 -4.58 -11.77
C TYR A 110 -3.81 -4.35 -11.26
N ARG A 111 -4.78 -4.45 -12.17
CA ARG A 111 -6.20 -4.29 -11.92
C ARG A 111 -6.94 -5.53 -12.40
N LEU A 112 -7.88 -6.01 -11.60
CA LEU A 112 -8.79 -7.11 -11.93
C LEU A 112 -10.22 -6.73 -11.55
N TYR A 113 -11.22 -7.10 -12.35
CA TYR A 113 -12.61 -6.85 -11.97
C TYR A 113 -12.98 -7.57 -10.66
N ALA A 114 -13.65 -6.84 -9.75
CA ALA A 114 -14.12 -7.31 -8.45
C ALA A 114 -14.73 -8.72 -8.49
N ARG A 115 -15.74 -8.91 -9.34
CA ARG A 115 -16.46 -10.19 -9.48
C ARG A 115 -15.54 -11.34 -9.88
N ARG A 116 -14.61 -11.12 -10.81
CA ARG A 116 -13.67 -12.16 -11.25
C ARG A 116 -12.71 -12.58 -10.13
N PHE A 117 -12.29 -11.62 -9.32
CA PHE A 117 -11.45 -11.94 -8.16
C PHE A 117 -12.23 -12.69 -7.09
N ALA A 118 -13.50 -12.34 -6.86
CA ALA A 118 -14.39 -13.06 -5.97
C ALA A 118 -14.58 -14.52 -6.42
N ASP A 119 -14.90 -14.75 -7.70
CA ASP A 119 -15.03 -16.10 -8.27
C ASP A 119 -13.74 -16.93 -8.07
N ALA A 120 -12.57 -16.32 -8.31
CA ALA A 120 -11.28 -16.98 -8.12
C ALA A 120 -11.00 -17.30 -6.64
N CYS A 121 -11.42 -16.42 -5.72
CA CYS A 121 -11.34 -16.68 -4.28
C CYS A 121 -12.26 -17.83 -3.86
N ASP A 122 -13.48 -17.91 -4.38
CA ASP A 122 -14.40 -19.01 -4.07
C ASP A 122 -13.84 -20.35 -4.55
N ALA A 123 -13.23 -20.37 -5.74
CA ALA A 123 -12.62 -21.55 -6.33
C ALA A 123 -11.28 -21.96 -5.69
N SER A 124 -10.47 -21.03 -5.18
CA SER A 124 -9.13 -21.31 -4.68
C SER A 124 -8.93 -20.95 -3.19
N PRO A 125 -8.82 -21.95 -2.30
CA PRO A 125 -8.42 -21.73 -0.91
C PRO A 125 -7.05 -21.05 -0.77
N ALA A 126 -6.14 -21.25 -1.73
CA ALA A 126 -4.82 -20.62 -1.72
C ALA A 126 -4.92 -19.10 -1.93
N ILE A 127 -5.75 -18.65 -2.88
CA ILE A 127 -6.00 -17.21 -3.09
C ILE A 127 -6.62 -16.59 -1.83
N ARG A 128 -7.65 -17.22 -1.23
CA ARG A 128 -8.27 -16.72 0.01
C ARG A 128 -7.28 -16.63 1.16
N ARG A 129 -6.44 -17.65 1.33
CA ARG A 129 -5.40 -17.65 2.37
C ARG A 129 -4.48 -16.43 2.21
N GLN A 130 -4.03 -16.15 0.99
CA GLN A 130 -3.21 -14.98 0.71
C GLN A 130 -3.96 -13.66 0.99
N VAL A 131 -5.29 -13.59 0.75
CA VAL A 131 -6.10 -12.41 1.12
C VAL A 131 -6.10 -12.22 2.64
N PHE A 132 -6.31 -13.27 3.43
CA PHE A 132 -6.29 -13.17 4.90
C PHE A 132 -4.94 -12.72 5.44
N VAL A 133 -3.83 -13.18 4.85
CA VAL A 133 -2.48 -12.70 5.20
C VAL A 133 -2.35 -11.19 4.96
N ARG A 134 -2.90 -10.66 3.84
CA ARG A 134 -2.87 -9.22 3.56
C ARG A 134 -3.81 -8.43 4.47
N MET A 135 -4.95 -8.98 4.86
CA MET A 135 -5.81 -8.38 5.89
C MET A 135 -5.12 -8.28 7.25
N GLN A 136 -4.31 -9.29 7.62
CA GLN A 136 -3.50 -9.23 8.83
C GLN A 136 -2.47 -8.09 8.78
N LEU A 137 -1.82 -7.86 7.63
CA LEU A 137 -0.92 -6.72 7.44
C LEU A 137 -1.65 -5.38 7.64
N VAL A 138 -2.82 -5.24 7.02
CA VAL A 138 -3.67 -4.04 7.13
C VAL A 138 -4.06 -3.79 8.59
N LEU A 139 -4.48 -4.83 9.32
CA LEU A 139 -4.85 -4.73 10.74
C LEU A 139 -3.67 -4.35 11.64
N ALA A 140 -2.50 -4.98 11.43
CA ALA A 140 -1.28 -4.67 12.17
C ALA A 140 -0.85 -3.21 11.92
N GLN A 141 -0.88 -2.76 10.66
CA GLN A 141 -0.56 -1.38 10.30
C GLN A 141 -1.54 -0.40 10.93
N ALA A 142 -2.85 -0.62 10.80
CA ALA A 142 -3.90 0.22 11.38
C ALA A 142 -3.73 0.34 12.91
N SER A 143 -3.46 -0.78 13.59
CA SER A 143 -3.23 -0.81 15.04
C SER A 143 -2.03 0.05 15.45
N GLN A 144 -0.91 -0.08 14.72
CA GLN A 144 0.29 0.70 15.01
C GLN A 144 0.11 2.20 14.67
N VAL A 145 -0.62 2.53 13.61
CA VAL A 145 -0.99 3.92 13.27
C VAL A 145 -1.85 4.53 14.37
N MET A 146 -2.85 3.81 14.87
CA MET A 146 -3.69 4.25 15.99
C MET A 146 -2.84 4.52 17.24
N PHE A 147 -1.99 3.57 17.64
CA PHE A 147 -1.07 3.75 18.76
C PHE A 147 -0.19 4.99 18.57
N CYS A 148 0.45 5.12 17.40
CA CYS A 148 1.36 6.21 17.08
C CYS A 148 0.68 7.57 17.13
N SER A 149 -0.54 7.68 16.58
CA SER A 149 -1.29 8.94 16.51
C SER A 149 -1.63 9.50 17.89
N ARG A 150 -1.77 8.64 18.90
CA ARG A 150 -2.14 9.01 20.27
C ARG A 150 -0.96 9.32 21.18
N HIS A 151 0.18 8.68 20.95
CA HIS A 151 1.31 8.74 21.89
C HIS A 151 2.50 9.55 21.38
N HIS A 152 2.54 9.91 20.10
CA HIS A 152 3.67 10.63 19.52
C HIS A 152 3.28 11.99 18.95
N VAL A 153 4.18 12.96 19.08
CA VAL A 153 4.03 14.31 18.52
C VAL A 153 4.05 14.28 16.98
N MET A 154 3.50 15.32 16.36
CA MET A 154 3.32 15.37 14.90
C MET A 154 4.63 15.21 14.12
N ARG A 155 5.74 15.77 14.62
CA ARG A 155 7.07 15.61 13.99
C ARG A 155 7.47 14.15 13.82
N HIS A 156 7.22 13.32 14.83
CA HIS A 156 7.50 11.89 14.78
C HIS A 156 6.56 11.18 13.80
N GLN A 157 5.29 11.58 13.76
CA GLN A 157 4.29 10.99 12.85
C GLN A 157 4.57 11.32 11.38
N VAL A 158 4.94 12.57 11.08
CA VAL A 158 5.35 13.01 9.73
C VAL A 158 6.62 12.28 9.30
N SER A 159 7.64 12.24 10.15
CA SER A 159 8.90 11.55 9.83
C SER A 159 8.67 10.06 9.59
N ARG A 160 7.86 9.40 10.42
CA ARG A 160 7.42 8.00 10.22
C ARG A 160 6.76 7.81 8.86
N TRP A 161 5.80 8.67 8.51
CA TRP A 161 5.07 8.55 7.25
C TRP A 161 6.01 8.72 6.04
N LEU A 162 6.92 9.71 6.09
CA LEU A 162 7.90 9.94 5.02
C LEU A 162 8.87 8.76 4.85
N LEU A 163 9.33 8.15 5.95
CA LEU A 163 10.19 6.95 5.92
C LEU A 163 9.45 5.75 5.30
N ILE A 164 8.20 5.52 5.67
CA ILE A 164 7.37 4.47 5.08
C ILE A 164 7.16 4.73 3.57
N ALA A 165 6.87 5.99 3.18
CA ALA A 165 6.71 6.38 1.78
C ALA A 165 8.02 6.15 0.99
N TYR A 166 9.17 6.45 1.58
CA TYR A 166 10.49 6.16 1.01
C TYR A 166 10.72 4.65 0.85
N GLU A 167 10.45 3.84 1.88
CA GLU A 167 10.69 2.38 1.83
C GLU A 167 9.87 1.71 0.71
N ARG A 168 8.67 2.22 0.45
CA ARG A 168 7.76 1.71 -0.58
C ARG A 168 8.09 2.21 -1.98
N SER A 169 8.36 3.50 -2.13
CA SER A 169 8.65 4.11 -3.45
C SER A 169 10.11 3.96 -3.87
N ARG A 170 11.02 3.76 -2.91
CA ARG A 170 12.48 3.86 -3.06
C ARG A 170 12.94 5.19 -3.67
N SER A 171 12.11 6.23 -3.54
CA SER A 171 12.39 7.58 -4.01
C SER A 171 12.63 8.52 -2.83
N ILE A 172 13.70 9.31 -2.90
CA ILE A 172 13.94 10.40 -1.94
C ILE A 172 13.02 11.60 -2.18
N GLU A 173 12.42 11.71 -3.36
CA GLU A 173 11.41 12.72 -3.66
C GLU A 173 10.02 12.09 -3.53
N ILE A 174 9.26 12.55 -2.53
CA ILE A 174 7.94 12.06 -2.22
C ILE A 174 6.90 13.04 -2.79
N PRO A 175 6.13 12.66 -3.83
CA PRO A 175 5.15 13.53 -4.47
C PRO A 175 3.90 13.67 -3.59
N VAL A 176 3.97 14.54 -2.59
CA VAL A 176 2.91 14.77 -1.61
C VAL A 176 2.75 16.27 -1.34
N THR A 177 1.49 16.71 -1.15
CA THR A 177 1.17 18.06 -0.69
C THR A 177 0.93 18.07 0.81
N HIS A 178 1.06 19.23 1.47
CA HIS A 178 0.74 19.34 2.90
C HIS A 178 -0.73 19.03 3.20
N GLY A 179 -1.65 19.37 2.28
CA GLY A 179 -3.07 19.05 2.45
C GLY A 179 -3.31 17.55 2.44
N MET A 180 -2.66 16.86 1.51
CA MET A 180 -2.74 15.41 1.39
C MET A 180 -2.10 14.70 2.57
N LEU A 181 -0.93 15.17 3.04
CA LEU A 181 -0.32 14.63 4.25
C LEU A 181 -1.17 14.92 5.50
N GLY A 182 -1.86 16.07 5.54
CA GLY A 182 -2.83 16.39 6.59
C GLY A 182 -4.00 15.42 6.61
N GLN A 183 -4.52 15.05 5.44
CA GLN A 183 -5.53 13.99 5.30
C GLN A 183 -4.98 12.61 5.71
N MET A 184 -3.70 12.31 5.43
CA MET A 184 -3.11 11.02 5.83
C MET A 184 -2.96 10.92 7.35
N LEU A 185 -2.64 12.04 8.01
CA LEU A 185 -2.35 12.10 9.44
C LEU A 185 -3.53 12.60 10.30
N GLY A 186 -4.67 12.91 9.69
CA GLY A 186 -5.87 13.36 10.38
C GLY A 186 -5.73 14.74 11.05
N VAL A 187 -4.93 15.63 10.46
CA VAL A 187 -4.67 16.98 10.98
C VAL A 187 -4.85 18.05 9.93
N ARG A 188 -4.94 19.30 10.39
CA ARG A 188 -5.06 20.43 9.49
C ARG A 188 -3.75 20.67 8.74
N ARG A 189 -3.87 21.25 7.54
CA ARG A 189 -2.73 21.56 6.66
C ARG A 189 -1.69 22.45 7.35
N GLU A 190 -2.12 23.36 8.23
CA GLU A 190 -1.26 24.29 8.95
C GLU A 190 -0.31 23.53 9.88
N THR A 191 -0.82 22.52 10.60
CA THR A 191 0.01 21.65 11.46
C THR A 191 1.10 20.95 10.67
N ILE A 192 0.78 20.48 9.47
CA ILE A 192 1.79 19.88 8.56
C ILE A 192 2.80 20.93 8.11
N THR A 193 2.34 22.13 7.78
CA THR A 193 3.20 23.24 7.32
C THR A 193 4.21 23.62 8.39
N ASP A 194 3.77 23.76 9.64
CA ASP A 194 4.66 24.05 10.78
C ASP A 194 5.65 22.91 11.04
N THR A 195 5.18 21.66 10.95
CA THR A 195 6.04 20.48 11.16
C THR A 195 7.08 20.34 10.05
N ALA A 196 6.68 20.55 8.79
CA ALA A 196 7.58 20.51 7.65
C ALA A 196 8.65 21.61 7.74
N ARG A 197 8.27 22.82 8.19
CA ARG A 197 9.22 23.90 8.47
C ARG A 197 10.26 23.49 9.50
N GLN A 198 9.85 22.89 10.62
CA GLN A 198 10.78 22.41 11.66
C GLN A 198 11.76 21.35 11.10
N LEU A 199 11.27 20.38 10.32
CA LEU A 199 12.11 19.36 9.71
C LEU A 199 13.07 19.96 8.65
N HIS A 200 12.62 20.98 7.93
CA HIS A 200 13.46 21.71 6.98
C HIS A 200 14.57 22.50 7.66
N GLU A 201 14.28 23.19 8.78
CA GLU A 201 15.27 23.90 9.60
C GLU A 201 16.33 22.96 10.20
N LEU A 202 15.95 21.71 10.48
CA LEU A 202 16.89 20.66 10.89
C LEU A 202 17.74 20.11 9.73
N GLY A 203 17.42 20.48 8.48
CA GLY A 203 18.12 20.05 7.28
C GLY A 203 17.85 18.59 6.90
N VAL A 204 16.75 17.99 7.37
CA VAL A 204 16.40 16.59 7.06
C VAL A 204 15.41 16.45 5.90
N ILE A 205 14.76 17.55 5.50
CA ILE A 205 13.95 17.63 4.28
C ILE A 205 14.15 18.97 3.55
N HIS A 206 13.91 18.95 2.24
CA HIS A 206 13.57 20.12 1.43
C HIS A 206 12.15 19.97 0.89
N GLN A 207 11.51 21.07 0.53
CA GLN A 207 10.18 21.03 -0.06
C GLN A 207 10.08 21.98 -1.23
N HIS A 208 9.33 21.56 -2.24
CA HIS A 208 8.90 22.39 -3.34
C HIS A 208 7.43 22.10 -3.64
N ARG A 209 6.88 22.70 -4.70
CA ARG A 209 5.45 22.61 -4.95
C ARG A 209 5.07 21.17 -5.31
N GLY A 210 4.37 20.51 -4.38
CA GLY A 210 3.80 19.19 -4.60
C GLY A 210 4.72 18.02 -4.27
N ALA A 211 5.90 18.29 -3.69
CA ALA A 211 6.78 17.23 -3.22
C ALA A 211 7.61 17.64 -1.99
N ILE A 212 8.01 16.62 -1.22
CA ILE A 212 8.97 16.71 -0.12
C ILE A 212 10.17 15.84 -0.50
N VAL A 213 11.36 16.43 -0.50
CA VAL A 213 12.64 15.77 -0.78
C VAL A 213 13.31 15.42 0.54
N LEU A 214 13.64 14.15 0.73
CA LEU A 214 14.34 13.64 1.91
C LEU A 214 15.84 13.83 1.71
N THR A 215 16.47 14.70 2.48
CA THR A 215 17.88 15.08 2.31
C THR A 215 18.83 14.23 3.13
N ASP A 216 18.36 13.75 4.29
CA ASP A 216 19.12 12.89 5.18
C ASP A 216 18.19 11.88 5.85
N LEU A 217 18.16 10.66 5.32
CA LEU A 217 17.30 9.57 5.80
C LEU A 217 17.67 9.13 7.23
N ALA A 218 18.96 9.15 7.59
CA ALA A 218 19.42 8.71 8.90
C ALA A 218 19.00 9.73 9.97
N ARG A 219 19.19 11.03 9.70
CA ARG A 219 18.74 12.09 10.60
C ARG A 219 17.22 12.19 10.65
N LEU A 220 16.52 11.96 9.53
CA LEU A 220 15.05 11.87 9.51
C LEU A 220 14.54 10.70 10.37
N ALA A 221 15.20 9.54 10.30
CA ALA A 221 14.91 8.42 11.19
C ALA A 221 15.10 8.79 12.66
N GLY A 222 16.15 9.57 12.98
CA GLY A 222 16.36 10.12 14.32
C GLY A 222 15.32 11.15 14.79
N GLN A 223 14.53 11.75 13.86
CA GLN A 223 13.36 12.59 14.19
C GLN A 223 12.05 11.80 14.26
N GLY A 224 12.06 10.54 13.82
CA GLY A 224 10.91 9.67 13.81
C GLY A 224 10.70 8.95 15.14
N CYS A 225 9.53 8.35 15.28
CA CYS A 225 9.32 7.30 16.27
C CYS A 225 9.67 5.93 15.68
N ASP A 226 9.86 4.96 16.57
CA ASP A 226 10.14 3.57 16.20
C ASP A 226 8.97 2.85 15.51
N CYS A 227 7.79 3.48 15.45
CA CYS A 227 6.61 2.87 14.82
C CYS A 227 6.81 2.50 13.35
N HIS A 228 7.69 3.19 12.60
CA HIS A 228 7.99 2.79 11.21
C HIS A 228 8.67 1.41 11.18
N ARG A 229 9.66 1.21 12.06
CA ARG A 229 10.40 -0.05 12.20
C ARG A 229 9.47 -1.16 12.68
N VAL A 230 8.60 -0.88 13.66
CA VAL A 230 7.61 -1.86 14.13
C VAL A 230 6.70 -2.33 12.99
N ILE A 231 6.16 -1.41 12.17
CA ILE A 231 5.33 -1.76 11.01
C ILE A 231 6.11 -2.63 10.00
N ARG A 232 7.35 -2.23 9.69
CA ARG A 232 8.21 -2.93 8.74
C ARG A 232 8.54 -4.34 9.22
N ASP A 233 9.02 -4.47 10.45
CA ASP A 233 9.46 -5.74 11.02
C ASP A 233 8.27 -6.71 11.15
N GLU A 234 7.10 -6.20 11.55
CA GLU A 234 5.86 -6.99 11.61
C GLU A 234 5.40 -7.44 10.22
N THR A 235 5.52 -6.59 9.20
CA THR A 235 5.24 -6.95 7.81
C THR A 235 6.16 -8.08 7.34
N CYS A 236 7.47 -7.97 7.59
CA CYS A 236 8.43 -9.01 7.25
C CYS A 236 8.11 -10.32 7.97
N ARG A 237 7.76 -10.27 9.26
CA ARG A 237 7.43 -11.44 10.08
C ARG A 237 6.20 -12.18 9.54
N ILE A 238 5.11 -11.46 9.28
CA ILE A 238 3.85 -12.03 8.76
C ILE A 238 4.10 -12.71 7.40
N LEU A 239 4.80 -12.03 6.49
CA LEU A 239 5.08 -12.57 5.15
C LEU A 239 6.06 -13.76 5.18
N ALA A 240 7.01 -13.79 6.11
CA ALA A 240 7.96 -14.90 6.24
C ALA A 240 7.30 -16.18 6.76
N ILE A 241 6.41 -16.07 7.76
CA ILE A 241 5.63 -17.21 8.29
C ILE A 241 4.76 -17.80 7.19
N ASP A 242 4.16 -16.94 6.37
CA ASP A 242 3.35 -17.34 5.25
C ASP A 242 4.12 -18.19 4.23
N ALA A 243 5.28 -17.69 3.79
CA ALA A 243 6.15 -18.39 2.85
C ALA A 243 6.64 -19.76 3.39
N GLY A 244 6.96 -19.85 4.68
CA GLY A 244 7.37 -21.09 5.33
C GLY A 244 6.26 -22.14 5.41
N THR A 245 5.00 -21.70 5.54
CA THR A 245 3.83 -22.60 5.57
C THR A 245 3.60 -23.27 4.20
N GLU A 246 3.82 -22.55 3.10
CA GLU A 246 3.69 -23.11 1.75
C GLU A 246 4.81 -24.10 1.42
N ALA A 247 6.05 -23.81 1.83
CA ALA A 247 7.17 -24.73 1.67
C ALA A 247 6.91 -26.07 2.39
N GLY A 248 6.33 -26.04 3.60
CA GLY A 248 5.97 -27.25 4.35
C GLY A 248 4.81 -28.05 3.72
N ALA A 249 3.81 -27.37 3.16
CA ALA A 249 2.66 -28.01 2.50
C ALA A 249 3.05 -28.74 1.20
N GLY A 250 4.04 -28.23 0.46
CA GLY A 250 4.56 -28.85 -0.77
C GLY A 250 5.30 -30.18 -0.54
N LEU A 251 5.93 -30.36 0.63
CA LEU A 251 6.63 -31.61 0.98
C LEU A 251 5.69 -32.73 1.44
N SER A 252 4.48 -32.41 1.92
CA SER A 252 3.53 -33.41 2.42
C SER A 252 2.70 -34.12 1.33
N ARG A 253 2.87 -33.78 0.05
CA ARG A 253 2.11 -34.37 -1.08
C ARG A 253 2.79 -35.53 -1.80
N ARG A 254 3.96 -36.02 -1.35
CA ARG A 254 4.52 -37.30 -1.82
C ARG A 254 3.88 -38.46 -1.03
N VAL A 255 2.65 -38.80 -1.40
CA VAL A 255 2.03 -40.06 -0.98
C VAL A 255 2.86 -41.20 -1.57
N ARG A 256 3.39 -42.05 -0.69
CA ARG A 256 4.01 -43.34 -1.02
C ARG A 256 2.99 -44.19 -1.77
N THR A 257 3.21 -44.43 -3.05
CA THR A 257 2.65 -45.60 -3.75
C THR A 257 3.51 -46.81 -3.36
N THR A 258 2.94 -47.68 -2.54
CA THR A 258 3.30 -49.10 -2.45
C THR A 258 2.27 -49.91 -3.22
#